data_AF-V4T7E8-F1
#
_entry.id   AF-V4T7E8-F1
#
_cell.length_a   1.000
_cell.length_b   1.000
_cell.length_c   1.000
_cell.angle_alpha   90.00
_cell.angle_beta   90.00
_cell.angle_gamma   90.00
#
_symmetry.space_group_name_H-M   'P 1'
#
loop_
_entity.id
_entity.type
_entity.pdbx_description
1 polymer ?
#
loop_
_entity_poly.entity_id
_entity_poly.type
_entity_poly.pdbx_seq_one_letter_code
_entity_poly.pdbx_strand_id
1 'polypeptide(L)'
;MDLPDLVIINKFGKREAEGGGFVPVICAALAAGVPVLVGLNDSNRADFETFAAGLAVRLSPDDGAVLAWCLTATGRRPLTA
;
A
#
# COMPACT_ATOMS: atom_id res chain seq x y z
N MET A 1 18.58 3.02 12.86
CA MET A 1 17.86 3.76 11.80
C MET A 1 16.41 3.40 11.99
N ASP A 2 15.54 4.39 12.17
CA ASP A 2 14.12 4.14 12.43
C ASP A 2 13.42 3.72 11.13
N LEU A 3 12.46 2.80 11.24
CA LEU A 3 11.62 2.37 10.12
C LEU A 3 10.51 3.41 9.89
N PRO A 4 10.06 3.60 8.63
CA PRO A 4 8.86 4.40 8.38
C PRO A 4 7.62 3.72 8.97
N ASP A 5 6.64 4.51 9.41
CA ASP A 5 5.37 3.98 9.91
C ASP A 5 4.45 3.47 8.79
N LEU A 6 4.62 3.99 7.57
CA LEU A 6 3.80 3.69 6.39
C LEU A 6 4.60 3.96 5.11
N VAL A 7 4.43 3.10 4.10
CA VAL A 7 4.90 3.34 2.74
C VAL A 7 3.71 3.60 1.82
N ILE A 8 3.78 4.64 1.00
CA ILE A 8 2.76 4.97 0.00
C ILE A 8 3.37 4.85 -1.39
N ILE A 9 2.81 3.96 -2.21
CA ILE A 9 3.14 3.80 -3.63
C ILE A 9 1.99 4.39 -4.45
N ASN A 10 2.27 5.46 -5.20
CA ASN A 10 1.26 6.18 -5.97
C ASN A 10 0.50 5.28 -6.95
N LYS A 11 1.19 4.34 -7.63
CA LYS A 11 0.54 3.42 -8.57
C LYS A 11 1.30 2.10 -8.74
N PHE A 12 0.58 0.97 -8.67
CA PHE A 12 1.05 -0.33 -9.16
C PHE A 12 0.84 -0.43 -10.67
N GLY A 13 1.95 -0.62 -11.40
CA GLY A 13 2.03 -0.60 -12.84
C GLY A 13 2.39 -1.96 -13.45
N LYS A 14 2.51 -1.97 -14.77
CA LYS A 14 3.07 -3.10 -15.52
C LYS A 14 4.48 -3.48 -15.03
N ARG A 15 5.31 -2.48 -14.68
CA ARG A 15 6.68 -2.73 -14.19
C ARG A 15 6.67 -3.49 -12.86
N GLU A 16 5.76 -3.16 -11.95
CA GLU A 16 5.61 -3.86 -10.68
C GLU A 16 5.02 -5.26 -10.88
N ALA A 17 4.06 -5.43 -11.80
CA ALA A 17 3.54 -6.75 -12.17
C ALA A 17 4.63 -7.69 -12.70
N GLU A 18 5.63 -7.15 -13.39
CA GLU A 18 6.80 -7.87 -13.91
C GLU A 18 7.91 -8.06 -12.86
N GLY A 19 7.68 -7.69 -11.58
CA GLY A 19 8.66 -7.83 -10.50
C GLY A 19 9.68 -6.69 -10.38
N GLY A 20 9.57 -5.65 -11.20
CA GLY A 20 10.42 -4.47 -11.18
C GLY A 20 9.82 -3.30 -10.41
N GLY A 21 10.31 -2.09 -10.68
CA GLY A 21 9.77 -0.86 -10.11
C GLY A 21 9.88 -0.83 -8.59
N PHE A 22 8.76 -0.59 -7.91
CA PHE A 22 8.71 -0.53 -6.44
C PHE A 22 8.57 -1.87 -5.73
N VAL A 23 8.54 -3.01 -6.45
CA VAL A 23 8.41 -4.34 -5.82
C VAL A 23 9.45 -4.59 -4.72
N PRO A 24 10.76 -4.27 -4.89
CA PRO A 24 11.73 -4.44 -3.80
C PRO A 24 11.40 -3.62 -2.55
N VAL A 25 10.84 -2.42 -2.73
CA VAL A 25 10.42 -1.54 -1.62
C VAL A 25 9.19 -2.11 -0.92
N ILE A 26 8.20 -2.57 -1.69
CA ILE A 26 6.98 -3.20 -1.14
C ILE A 26 7.35 -4.43 -0.32
N CYS A 27 8.18 -5.33 -0.87
CA CYS A 27 8.61 -6.54 -0.18
C CYS A 27 9.42 -6.22 1.09
N ALA A 28 10.33 -5.25 1.03
CA ALA A 28 11.12 -4.85 2.20
C ALA A 28 10.26 -4.24 3.31
N ALA A 29 9.28 -3.40 2.97
CA ALA A 29 8.35 -2.82 3.94
C ALA A 29 7.50 -3.90 4.61
N LEU A 30 6.90 -4.79 3.83
CA LEU A 30 6.09 -5.89 4.35
C LEU A 30 6.92 -6.85 5.23
N ALA A 31 8.16 -7.16 4.84
CA ALA A 31 9.06 -7.99 5.64
C ALA A 31 9.47 -7.32 6.97
N ALA A 32 9.49 -5.98 7.02
CA ALA A 32 9.74 -5.21 8.22
C ALA A 32 8.48 -4.95 9.07
N GLY A 33 7.31 -5.46 8.66
CA GLY A 33 6.03 -5.21 9.33
C GLY A 33 5.48 -3.81 9.10
N VAL A 34 6.01 -3.06 8.14
CA VAL A 34 5.54 -1.72 7.77
C VAL A 34 4.37 -1.85 6.79
N PRO A 35 3.20 -1.25 7.08
CA PRO A 35 2.07 -1.27 6.16
C PRO A 35 2.38 -0.52 4.86
N VAL A 36 1.75 -0.95 3.77
CA VAL A 36 1.91 -0.33 2.44
C VAL A 36 0.55 0.03 1.86
N LEU A 37 0.38 1.30 1.50
CA LEU A 37 -0.73 1.78 0.69
C LEU A 37 -0.30 1.83 -0.78
N VAL A 38 -1.07 1.18 -1.65
CA VAL A 38 -0.75 1.12 -3.09
C VAL A 38 -1.94 1.63 -3.89
N GLY A 39 -1.72 2.66 -4.71
CA GLY A 39 -2.69 3.12 -5.68
C GLY A 39 -2.83 2.14 -6.84
N LEU A 40 -4.05 1.93 -7.32
CA LEU A 40 -4.37 0.98 -8.38
C LEU A 40 -5.37 1.59 -9.35
N ASN A 41 -5.24 1.28 -10.63
CA ASN A 41 -6.29 1.50 -11.62
C ASN A 41 -6.92 0.15 -12.02
N ASP A 42 -8.11 0.19 -12.62
CA ASP A 42 -8.84 -1.05 -12.96
C ASP A 42 -8.07 -1.98 -13.90
N SER A 43 -7.27 -1.44 -14.82
CA SER A 43 -6.50 -2.23 -15.79
C SER A 43 -5.44 -3.12 -15.14
N ASN A 44 -4.95 -2.76 -13.95
CA ASN A 44 -3.84 -3.46 -13.29
C ASN A 44 -4.31 -4.29 -12.10
N ARG A 45 -5.63 -4.41 -11.91
CA ARG A 45 -6.24 -5.05 -10.74
C ARG A 45 -5.89 -6.53 -10.63
N ALA A 46 -6.07 -7.28 -11.70
CA ALA A 46 -5.84 -8.73 -11.70
C ALA A 46 -4.36 -9.07 -11.42
N ASP A 47 -3.45 -8.31 -12.03
CA ASP A 47 -2.01 -8.47 -11.81
C ASP A 47 -1.63 -8.13 -10.37
N PHE A 48 -2.20 -7.06 -9.80
CA PHE A 48 -1.98 -6.70 -8.40
C PHE A 48 -2.54 -7.73 -7.43
N GLU A 49 -3.76 -8.26 -7.68
CA GLU A 49 -4.36 -9.30 -6.84
C GLU A 49 -3.50 -10.57 -6.83
N THR A 50 -2.93 -10.92 -7.99
CA THR A 50 -1.97 -12.03 -8.12
C THR A 50 -0.69 -11.74 -7.35
N PHE A 51 -0.10 -10.56 -7.52
CA PHE A 51 1.09 -10.12 -6.80
C PHE A 51 0.89 -10.11 -5.27
N ALA A 52 -0.26 -9.60 -4.82
CA ALA A 52 -0.57 -9.47 -3.40
C ALA A 52 -0.89 -10.80 -2.74
N ALA A 53 -1.25 -11.84 -3.50
CA ALA A 53 -1.50 -13.20 -3.01
C ALA A 53 -2.44 -13.25 -1.78
N GLY A 54 -3.49 -12.42 -1.78
CA GLY A 54 -4.48 -12.34 -0.69
C GLY A 54 -4.07 -11.49 0.52
N LEU A 55 -2.88 -10.88 0.53
CA LEU A 55 -2.43 -9.98 1.60
C LEU A 55 -3.08 -8.59 1.53
N ALA A 56 -3.59 -8.20 0.35
CA ALA A 56 -4.16 -6.88 0.15
C ALA A 56 -5.61 -6.79 0.65
N VAL A 57 -5.93 -5.68 1.31
CA VAL A 57 -7.30 -5.26 1.61
C VAL A 57 -7.68 -4.12 0.67
N ARG A 58 -8.79 -4.28 -0.04
CA ARG A 58 -9.31 -3.21 -0.92
C ARG A 58 -9.98 -2.13 -0.08
N LEU A 59 -9.60 -0.89 -0.32
CA LEU A 59 -10.23 0.29 0.30
C LEU A 59 -11.28 0.90 -0.63
N SER A 60 -12.25 1.60 -0.03
CA SER A 60 -13.14 2.49 -0.77
C SER A 60 -12.31 3.67 -1.33
N PRO A 61 -12.55 4.12 -2.58
CA PRO A 61 -11.77 5.17 -3.23
C PRO A 61 -12.22 6.58 -2.79
N ASP A 62 -12.49 6.76 -1.50
CA ASP A 62 -12.79 8.06 -0.90
C ASP A 62 -11.72 8.41 0.14
N ASP A 63 -11.43 9.72 0.24
CA ASP A 63 -10.33 10.22 1.07
C ASP A 63 -10.49 9.84 2.55
N GLY A 64 -11.73 9.76 3.04
CA GLY A 64 -12.05 9.42 4.42
C GLY A 64 -11.66 7.99 4.76
N ALA A 65 -12.04 7.02 3.91
CA ALA A 65 -11.70 5.61 4.08
C ALA A 65 -10.18 5.37 4.01
N VAL A 66 -9.50 6.03 3.06
CA VAL A 66 -8.04 5.90 2.90
C VAL A 66 -7.32 6.49 4.11
N LEU A 67 -7.70 7.70 4.56
CA LEU A 67 -7.09 8.33 5.72
C LEU A 67 -7.33 7.52 7.00
N ALA A 68 -8.56 7.02 7.21
CA ALA A 68 -8.89 6.19 8.36
C ALA A 68 -8.03 4.91 8.40
N TRP A 69 -7.79 4.28 7.25
CA TRP A 69 -6.90 3.13 7.16
C TRP A 69 -5.45 3.51 7.50
N CYS A 70 -4.91 4.60 6.95
CA CYS A 70 -3.54 5.06 7.24
C CYS A 70 -3.33 5.32 8.73
N LEU A 71 -4.28 6.00 9.38
CA LEU A 71 -4.23 6.29 10.81
C LEU A 71 -4.27 5.01 11.65
N THR A 72 -5.18 4.10 11.32
CA THR A 72 -5.29 2.80 11.99
C THR A 72 -4.01 1.97 11.84
N ALA A 73 -3.48 1.87 10.61
CA ALA A 73 -2.30 1.07 10.29
C ALA A 73 -1.02 1.61 10.95
N THR A 74 -0.92 2.93 11.15
CA THR A 74 0.23 3.58 11.79
C THR A 74 0.09 3.72 13.31
N GLY A 75 -1.05 3.29 13.88
CA GLY A 75 -1.37 3.54 15.30
C GLY A 75 -1.48 5.03 15.65
N ARG A 76 -1.64 5.92 14.65
CA ARG A 76 -1.73 7.36 14.85
C ARG A 76 -3.20 7.77 14.95
N ARG A 77 -3.50 8.65 15.91
CA ARG A 77 -4.80 9.34 15.96
C ARG A 77 -4.81 10.50 14.96
N PRO A 78 -5.96 10.86 14.35
CA PRO A 78 -6.05 12.04 13.53
C PRO A 78 -5.55 13.26 14.30
N LEU A 79 -4.77 14.11 13.64
CA LEU A 79 -4.49 15.45 14.15
C LEU A 79 -5.83 16.19 14.20
N THR A 80 -6.42 16.27 15.37
CA THR A 80 -7.58 17.14 15.60
C THR A 80 -7.11 18.58 15.39
N ALA A 81 -7.68 19.25 14.38
CA ALA A 81 -7.51 20.69 14.18
C ALA A 81 -8.14 21.48 15.33
#